data_AF-A0A6G9SKR9-F1
#
_entry.id   AF-A0A6G9SKR9-F1
#
_cell.length_a   1.000
_cell.length_b   1.000
_cell.length_c   1.000
_cell.angle_alpha   90.00
_cell.angle_beta   90.00
_cell.angle_gamma   90.00
#
_symmetry.space_group_name_H-M   'P 1'
#
loop_
_entity.id
_entity.type
_entity.pdbx_description
1 polymer ?
#
loop_
_entity_poly.entity_id
_entity_poly.type
_entity_poly.pdbx_seq_one_letter_code
_entity_poly.pdbx_strand_id
1 'polypeptide(L)'
;MSVYQTSIIAFIKMLESQTNLIPLQDWTELQQLSSNLPENDNEEISEILETWLKLESRSQLLATYKQNLKSLTATSPVDPGINIGIGNSKSQTPPDKPSPSSKELLDNAIKHNSPLSNRPQPQP
;
A
#
# COMPACT_ATOMS: atom_id res chain seq x y z
N MET A 1 -2.59 -9.09 11.90
CA MET A 1 -2.95 -8.26 10.73
C MET A 1 -4.12 -8.95 10.04
N SER A 2 -5.16 -8.23 9.60
CA SER A 2 -6.25 -8.88 8.84
C SER A 2 -5.79 -9.23 7.42
N VAL A 3 -6.50 -10.13 6.74
CA VAL A 3 -6.20 -10.48 5.34
C VAL A 3 -6.27 -9.25 4.42
N TYR A 4 -7.26 -8.38 4.64
CA TYR A 4 -7.45 -7.14 3.88
C TYR A 4 -6.34 -6.12 4.14
N GLN A 5 -5.95 -5.92 5.40
CA GLN A 5 -4.82 -5.05 5.73
C GLN A 5 -3.52 -5.59 5.15
N THR A 6 -3.34 -6.92 5.15
CA THR A 6 -2.16 -7.56 4.53
C THR A 6 -2.14 -7.36 3.02
N SER A 7 -3.31 -7.40 2.36
CA SER A 7 -3.46 -7.06 0.94
C SER A 7 -3.03 -5.61 0.65
N ILE A 8 -3.51 -4.64 1.44
CA ILE A 8 -3.14 -3.24 1.25
C ILE A 8 -1.63 -3.03 1.42
N ILE A 9 -1.02 -3.67 2.42
CA ILE A 9 0.44 -3.61 2.62
C ILE A 9 1.20 -4.29 1.48
N ALA A 10 0.71 -5.41 0.95
CA ALA A 10 1.31 -6.07 -0.21
C ALA A 10 1.29 -5.15 -1.45
N PHE A 11 0.21 -4.40 -1.63
CA PHE A 11 0.05 -3.40 -2.67
C PHE A 11 1.04 -2.24 -2.49
N ILE A 12 1.15 -1.68 -1.29
CA ILE A 12 2.12 -0.61 -0.98
C ILE A 12 3.56 -1.06 -1.30
N LYS A 13 3.95 -2.26 -0.88
CA LYS A 13 5.28 -2.81 -1.21
C LYS A 13 5.50 -2.98 -2.71
N MET A 14 4.45 -3.31 -3.46
CA MET A 14 4.52 -3.38 -4.91
C MET A 14 4.75 -2.00 -5.52
N LEU A 15 4.08 -0.95 -5.03
CA LEU A 15 4.33 0.43 -5.48
C LEU A 15 5.78 0.84 -5.23
N GLU A 16 6.31 0.58 -4.04
CA GLU A 16 7.68 0.94 -3.65
C GLU A 16 8.74 0.20 -4.48
N SER A 17 8.48 -1.05 -4.87
CA SER A 17 9.44 -1.87 -5.61
C SER A 17 9.36 -1.73 -7.12
N GLN A 18 8.20 -1.34 -7.66
CA GLN A 18 7.92 -1.32 -9.10
C GLN A 18 7.62 0.09 -9.64
N THR A 19 8.10 1.14 -8.97
CA THR A 19 7.87 2.54 -9.37
C THR A 19 8.17 2.82 -10.84
N ASN A 20 9.24 2.25 -11.37
CA ASN A 20 9.67 2.42 -12.77
C ASN A 20 8.80 1.67 -13.79
N LEU A 21 8.02 0.67 -13.35
CA LEU A 21 7.15 -0.11 -14.22
C LEU A 21 5.71 0.44 -14.28
N ILE A 22 5.35 1.31 -13.34
CA ILE A 22 4.01 1.91 -13.28
C ILE A 22 4.01 3.13 -14.21
N PRO A 23 3.25 3.10 -15.32
CA PRO A 23 3.17 4.25 -16.23
C PRO A 23 2.48 5.45 -15.54
N LEU A 24 2.73 6.65 -16.06
CA LEU A 24 2.17 7.89 -15.51
C LEU A 24 0.64 7.90 -15.44
N GLN A 25 -0.02 7.25 -16.41
CA GLN A 25 -1.48 7.10 -16.43
C GLN A 25 -1.97 6.27 -15.24
N ASP A 26 -1.33 5.15 -14.95
CA ASP A 26 -1.64 4.30 -13.79
C ASP A 26 -1.42 5.06 -12.48
N TRP A 27 -0.37 5.88 -12.38
CA TRP A 27 -0.16 6.77 -11.22
C TRP A 27 -1.29 7.79 -11.03
N THR A 28 -1.82 8.32 -12.12
CA THR A 28 -2.94 9.29 -12.09
C THR A 28 -4.21 8.59 -11.60
N GLU A 29 -4.50 7.40 -12.13
CA GLU A 29 -5.62 6.57 -11.69
C GLU A 29 -5.48 6.21 -10.20
N LEU A 30 -4.28 5.87 -9.73
CA LEU A 30 -4.04 5.56 -8.32
C LEU A 30 -4.28 6.75 -7.39
N GLN A 31 -3.90 7.97 -7.77
CA GLN A 31 -4.20 9.18 -6.98
C GLN A 31 -5.71 9.47 -6.92
N GLN A 32 -6.42 9.26 -8.03
CA GLN A 32 -7.88 9.41 -8.05
C GLN A 32 -8.55 8.33 -7.21
N LEU A 33 -8.06 7.10 -7.30
CA LEU A 33 -8.56 5.97 -6.52
C LEU A 33 -8.35 6.22 -5.03
N SER A 34 -7.15 6.62 -4.59
CA SER A 34 -6.85 6.90 -3.18
C SER A 34 -7.74 7.98 -2.56
N SER A 35 -8.12 8.98 -3.37
CA SER A 35 -9.03 10.05 -2.94
C SER A 35 -10.46 9.56 -2.68
N ASN A 36 -10.90 8.53 -3.42
CA ASN A 36 -12.24 7.96 -3.32
C ASN A 36 -12.35 6.78 -2.35
N LEU A 37 -11.24 6.32 -1.76
CA LEU A 37 -11.25 5.19 -0.84
C LEU A 37 -11.95 5.54 0.50
N PRO A 38 -12.68 4.57 1.08
CA PRO A 38 -13.23 4.72 2.43
C PRO A 38 -12.09 4.80 3.46
N GLU A 39 -12.30 5.55 4.54
CA GLU A 39 -11.24 5.84 5.51
C GLU A 39 -10.93 4.64 6.43
N ASN A 40 -11.97 3.91 6.84
CA ASN A 40 -11.88 2.85 7.86
C ASN A 40 -12.31 1.47 7.37
N ASP A 41 -12.50 1.28 6.06
CA ASP A 41 -12.94 0.00 5.49
C ASP A 41 -11.82 -0.70 4.70
N ASN A 42 -11.05 -1.52 5.40
CA ASN A 42 -9.92 -2.23 4.79
C ASN A 42 -10.36 -3.26 3.74
N GLU A 43 -11.53 -3.86 3.93
CA GLU A 43 -12.08 -4.85 2.99
C GLU A 43 -12.39 -4.18 1.66
N GLU A 44 -13.18 -3.10 1.69
CA GLU A 44 -13.53 -2.35 0.49
C GLU A 44 -12.28 -1.75 -0.19
N ILE A 45 -11.34 -1.19 0.58
CA ILE A 45 -10.07 -0.71 0.01
C ILE A 45 -9.35 -1.84 -0.74
N SER A 46 -9.23 -3.02 -0.12
CA SER A 46 -8.53 -4.14 -0.74
C SER A 46 -9.21 -4.61 -2.02
N GLU A 47 -10.54 -4.69 -2.05
CA GLU A 47 -11.29 -5.08 -3.23
C GLU A 47 -11.13 -4.11 -4.40
N ILE A 48 -11.12 -2.80 -4.10
CA ILE A 48 -10.90 -1.75 -5.10
C ILE A 48 -9.50 -1.88 -5.70
N LEU A 49 -8.48 -2.09 -4.87
CA LEU A 49 -7.09 -2.28 -5.33
C LEU A 49 -6.92 -3.56 -6.16
N GLU A 50 -7.53 -4.66 -5.74
CA GLU A 50 -7.49 -5.92 -6.49
C GLU A 50 -8.21 -5.79 -7.83
N THR A 51 -9.32 -5.06 -7.87
CA THR A 51 -10.04 -4.76 -9.12
C THR A 51 -9.18 -3.92 -10.06
N TRP A 52 -8.47 -2.92 -9.52
CA TRP A 52 -7.53 -2.12 -10.30
C TRP A 52 -6.38 -2.97 -10.86
N LEU A 53 -5.86 -3.95 -10.12
CA LEU A 53 -4.81 -4.86 -10.58
C LEU A 53 -5.26 -5.93 -11.59
N LYS A 54 -6.57 -6.19 -11.72
CA LYS A 54 -7.10 -7.21 -12.64
C LYS A 54 -6.98 -6.84 -14.12
N LEU A 55 -6.66 -5.59 -14.46
CA LEU A 55 -6.43 -5.18 -15.84
C LEU A 55 -5.22 -5.92 -16.42
N GLU A 56 -5.35 -6.42 -17.65
CA GLU A 56 -4.32 -7.23 -18.33
C GLU A 56 -3.01 -6.46 -18.51
N SER A 57 -3.09 -5.15 -18.74
CA SER A 57 -1.95 -4.23 -18.80
C SER A 57 -1.12 -4.18 -17.51
N ARG A 58 -1.69 -4.62 -16.38
CA ARG A 58 -1.07 -4.60 -15.04
C ARG A 58 -0.70 -6.00 -14.56
N SER A 59 -0.66 -6.99 -15.44
CA SER A 59 -0.33 -8.39 -15.13
C SER A 59 1.00 -8.56 -14.37
N GLN A 60 2.04 -7.78 -14.72
CA GLN A 60 3.32 -7.79 -14.01
C GLN A 60 3.23 -7.21 -12.59
N LEU A 61 2.42 -6.18 -12.40
CA LEU A 61 2.11 -5.60 -11.08
C LEU A 61 1.32 -6.60 -10.24
N LEU A 62 0.31 -7.25 -10.83
CA LEU A 62 -0.47 -8.31 -10.18
C LEU A 62 0.41 -9.47 -9.71
N ALA A 63 1.39 -9.90 -10.52
CA ALA A 63 2.34 -10.94 -10.14
C ALA A 63 3.18 -10.52 -8.93
N THR A 64 3.71 -9.30 -8.93
CA THR A 64 4.49 -8.75 -7.82
C THR A 64 3.63 -8.60 -6.56
N TYR A 65 2.41 -8.09 -6.68
CA TYR A 65 1.44 -8.02 -5.59
C TYR A 65 1.18 -9.40 -4.98
N LYS A 66 0.89 -10.42 -5.80
CA LYS A 66 0.66 -11.79 -5.31
C LYS A 66 1.90 -12.38 -4.63
N GLN A 67 3.09 -12.11 -5.13
CA GLN A 67 4.34 -12.52 -4.50
C GLN A 67 4.54 -11.85 -3.13
N ASN A 68 4.27 -10.55 -3.04
CA ASN A 68 4.31 -9.81 -1.77
C ASN A 68 3.26 -10.33 -0.79
N LEU A 69 2.04 -10.57 -1.25
CA LEU A 69 0.95 -11.12 -0.45
C LEU A 69 1.32 -12.50 0.10
N LYS A 70 1.82 -13.39 -0.76
CA LYS A 70 2.30 -14.72 -0.36
C LYS A 70 3.45 -14.63 0.64
N SER A 71 4.37 -13.68 0.47
CA SER A 71 5.50 -13.52 1.39
C SER A 71 5.01 -13.06 2.76
N LEU A 72 4.08 -12.10 2.82
CA LEU A 72 3.51 -11.62 4.07
C LEU A 72 2.68 -12.70 4.79
N THR A 73 1.97 -13.56 4.05
CA THR A 73 1.19 -14.66 4.63
C THR A 73 2.04 -15.88 4.98
N ALA A 74 3.08 -16.19 4.21
CA ALA A 74 4.00 -17.31 4.46
C ALA A 74 4.93 -17.08 5.67
N THR A 75 5.15 -15.81 6.05
CA THR A 75 5.92 -15.47 7.26
C THR A 75 5.11 -15.70 8.54
N SER A 76 3.88 -16.22 8.45
CA SER A 76 3.09 -16.67 9.60
C SER A 76 2.99 -18.20 9.68
N PRO A 77 3.97 -18.90 10.27
CA PRO A 77 3.60 -19.89 11.26
C PRO A 77 3.08 -19.11 12.47
N VAL A 78 1.85 -19.38 12.92
CA VAL A 78 1.44 -18.97 14.26
C VAL A 78 2.34 -19.74 15.23
N ASP A 79 3.48 -19.17 15.57
CA ASP A 79 4.29 -19.58 16.70
C ASP A 79 3.86 -18.71 17.89
N PRO A 80 3.10 -19.25 18.87
CA PRO A 80 2.66 -18.48 20.03
C PRO A 80 3.81 -18.10 20.98
N GLY A 81 5.06 -18.50 20.68
CA GLY A 81 6.23 -18.29 21.52
C GLY A 81 7.22 -17.25 21.01
N ILE A 82 7.06 -16.73 19.77
CA ILE A 82 8.04 -15.81 19.21
C ILE A 82 7.40 -14.43 18.95
N ASN A 83 7.55 -13.59 19.97
CA ASN A 83 7.53 -12.13 19.90
C ASN A 83 8.67 -11.64 18.97
N ILE A 84 8.62 -11.90 17.66
CA ILE A 84 9.41 -11.10 16.70
C ILE A 84 8.63 -9.81 16.47
N GLY A 85 8.75 -8.91 17.43
CA GLY A 85 8.73 -7.51 17.09
C GLY A 85 9.87 -7.27 16.10
N ILE A 86 9.54 -7.09 14.82
CA ILE A 86 10.43 -6.41 13.89
C ILE A 86 10.45 -4.93 14.34
N GLY A 87 11.17 -4.71 15.43
CA GLY A 87 11.48 -3.41 15.99
C GLY A 87 12.67 -2.84 15.25
N ASN A 88 12.41 -2.22 14.09
CA ASN A 88 13.26 -1.14 13.59
C ASN A 88 12.53 -0.09 12.76
N SER A 89 11.20 -0.06 12.82
CA SER A 89 10.46 1.18 12.62
C SER A 89 10.05 1.66 14.00
N LYS A 90 10.94 2.41 14.69
CA LYS A 90 10.45 3.33 15.72
C LYS A 90 9.49 4.26 14.99
N SER A 91 8.20 3.97 15.02
CA SER A 91 7.18 4.94 14.69
C SER A 91 7.40 6.07 15.66
N GLN A 92 8.00 7.15 15.17
CA GLN A 92 8.26 8.37 15.91
C GLN A 92 6.96 9.17 16.06
N THR A 93 5.82 8.49 16.08
CA THR A 93 4.53 9.06 16.41
C THR A 93 4.51 9.27 17.92
N PRO A 94 4.32 10.51 18.38
CA PRO A 94 4.08 10.78 19.79
C PRO A 94 2.96 9.86 20.31
N PRO A 95 2.99 9.46 21.59
CA PRO A 95 1.97 8.58 22.20
C PRO A 95 0.52 9.13 22.13
N ASP A 96 0.34 10.34 21.60
CA ASP A 96 -0.92 11.06 21.47
C ASP A 96 -1.54 11.03 20.07
N LYS A 97 -0.86 10.43 19.06
CA LYS A 97 -1.40 10.33 17.70
C LYS A 97 -1.88 8.91 17.38
N PRO A 98 -3.11 8.74 16.86
CA PRO A 98 -3.55 7.44 16.36
C PRO A 98 -2.60 6.96 15.24
N SER A 99 -2.39 5.66 15.16
CA SER A 99 -1.70 5.05 14.02
C SER A 99 -2.41 5.42 12.72
N PRO A 100 -1.68 5.69 11.63
CA PRO A 100 -2.30 6.02 10.35
C PRO A 100 -3.22 4.88 9.88
N SER A 101 -4.36 5.24 9.30
CA SER A 101 -5.28 4.33 8.64
C SER A 101 -4.63 3.67 7.41
N SER A 102 -5.17 2.55 6.95
CA SER A 102 -4.65 1.89 5.73
C SER A 102 -4.77 2.78 4.49
N LYS A 103 -5.81 3.63 4.44
CA LYS A 103 -5.96 4.66 3.41
C LYS A 103 -4.83 5.68 3.49
N GLU A 104 -4.53 6.21 4.67
CA GLU A 104 -3.41 7.15 4.85
C GLU A 104 -2.07 6.53 4.48
N LEU A 105 -1.83 5.28 4.84
CA LEU A 105 -0.62 4.55 4.46
C LEU A 105 -0.50 4.43 2.94
N LEU A 106 -1.59 4.07 2.26
CA LEU A 106 -1.62 3.95 0.81
C LEU A 106 -1.44 5.30 0.11
N ASP A 107 -2.13 6.34 0.59
CA ASP A 107 -2.04 7.69 0.03
C ASP A 107 -0.61 8.25 0.14
N ASN A 108 0.03 8.05 1.29
CA ASN A 108 1.43 8.41 1.51
C ASN A 108 2.35 7.62 0.57
N ALA A 109 2.12 6.32 0.40
CA ALA A 109 2.91 5.50 -0.52
C ALA A 109 2.77 5.98 -1.97
N ILE A 110 1.56 6.31 -2.42
CA ILE A 110 1.33 6.84 -3.77
C ILE A 110 2.01 8.19 -3.93
N LYS A 111 1.85 9.11 -2.98
CA LYS A 111 2.50 10.44 -3.03
C LYS A 111 4.02 10.34 -3.03
N HIS A 112 4.60 9.48 -2.20
CA HIS A 112 6.05 9.37 -2.09
C HIS A 112 6.70 8.76 -3.34
N ASN A 113 6.02 7.79 -3.95
CA ASN A 113 6.58 7.00 -5.05
C ASN A 113 6.17 7.50 -6.45
N SER A 114 5.10 8.30 -6.53
CA SER A 114 4.61 8.80 -7.80
C SER A 114 5.52 9.87 -8.39
N PRO A 115 5.88 9.78 -9.69
CA PRO A 115 6.59 10.84 -10.39
C PRO A 115 5.77 12.14 -10.50
N LEU A 116 4.46 12.10 -10.21
CA LEU A 116 3.58 13.28 -10.21
C LEU A 116 3.84 14.23 -9.03
N SER A 117 4.35 13.71 -7.91
CA SER A 117 4.62 14.52 -6.70
C SER A 117 5.80 15.48 -6.82
N ASN A 118 6.64 15.30 -7.84
CA ASN A 118 7.73 16.24 -8.15
C ASN A 118 7.26 17.52 -8.87
N ARG A 119 5.96 17.75 -9.06
CA ARG A 119 5.51 19.10 -9.42
C ARG A 119 5.68 20.00 -8.19
N PRO A 120 6.50 21.06 -8.25
CA PRO A 120 6.51 22.06 -7.21
C PRO A 120 5.08 22.58 -7.08
N GLN A 121 4.49 22.38 -5.91
CA GLN A 121 3.23 23.01 -5.52
C GLN A 121 3.42 24.52 -5.78
N PRO A 122 2.59 25.18 -6.62
CA PRO A 122 2.65 26.63 -6.72
C PRO A 122 2.30 27.16 -5.33
N GLN A 123 3.31 27.68 -4.62
CA GLN A 123 3.09 28.40 -3.38
C GLN A 123 2.32 29.69 -3.74
N PRO A 124 1.22 30.01 -3.03
CA PRO A 124 0.48 31.26 -3.24
C PRO A 124 1.30 32.49 -2.86
#